data_AF-A0A4Q0QKN0-F1
#
_entry.id   AF-A0A4Q0QKN0-F1
#
_cell.length_a   1.000
_cell.length_b   1.000
_cell.length_c   1.000
_cell.angle_alpha   90.00
_cell.angle_beta   90.00
_cell.angle_gamma   90.00
#
_symmetry.space_group_name_H-M   'P 1'
#
loop_
_entity.id
_entity.type
_entity.pdbx_description
1 polymer ?
#
loop_
_entity_poly.entity_id
_entity_poly.type
_entity_poly.pdbx_seq_one_letter_code
_entity_poly.pdbx_strand_id
1 'polypeptide(L)'
;MTGRIGYTWEAVPGLTFFSQYATGADIAANNIFLLGPTQPLDLTTARTYETGVKHLFWDNRAEWSFSAYDIVRKNVYAAAGGMQLNIAGRQESKGVELAAAVRPIDPLRLWGNIAYVDARYADYNFVGGSFSGNTPPNVPRIVANAGASWRFFTPWPVELGIAGRHVGDRYNTDANVVTMKAYTVADVYAFVDIPKTVFNAVDQVRLTFRVRNITDKRYAIWGDPFYPDQILLGAPRTYEISAAFKW
;
A
#
# COMPACT_ATOMS: atom_id res chain seq x y z
N MET A 1 15.72 -20.10 -12.83
CA MET A 1 14.59 -19.86 -13.76
C MET A 1 13.36 -19.52 -12.93
N THR A 2 12.60 -18.51 -13.34
CA THR A 2 11.35 -18.08 -12.70
C THR A 2 10.19 -18.29 -13.67
N GLY A 3 8.96 -18.33 -13.16
CA GLY A 3 7.79 -18.57 -13.99
C GLY A 3 6.49 -18.29 -13.26
N ARG A 4 5.38 -18.27 -14.03
CA ARG A 4 4.04 -18.03 -13.51
C ARG A 4 3.05 -18.91 -14.26
N ILE A 5 2.10 -19.45 -13.51
CA ILE A 5 0.89 -20.06 -14.05
C ILE A 5 -0.30 -19.46 -13.30
N GLY A 6 -1.39 -19.23 -14.01
CA GLY A 6 -2.62 -18.74 -13.41
C GLY A 6 -3.81 -19.10 -14.28
N TYR A 7 -4.98 -19.07 -13.68
CA TYR A 7 -6.24 -19.24 -14.37
C TYR A 7 -7.23 -18.18 -13.91
N THR A 8 -8.15 -17.84 -14.79
CA THR A 8 -9.28 -16.96 -14.53
C THR A 8 -10.53 -17.63 -15.05
N TRP A 9 -11.62 -17.55 -14.30
CA TRP A 9 -12.91 -18.10 -14.67
C TRP A 9 -14.01 -17.10 -14.37
N GLU A 10 -14.72 -16.68 -15.40
CA GLU A 10 -15.93 -15.87 -15.28
C GLU A 10 -17.13 -16.80 -15.08
N ALA A 11 -17.67 -16.84 -13.86
CA ALA A 11 -18.74 -17.76 -13.50
C ALA A 11 -20.11 -17.27 -13.98
N VAL A 12 -20.33 -15.95 -13.89
CA VAL A 12 -21.47 -15.19 -14.42
C VAL A 12 -20.97 -13.83 -14.89
N PRO A 13 -21.71 -13.09 -15.74
CA PRO A 13 -21.25 -11.80 -16.26
C PRO A 13 -20.75 -10.87 -15.15
N GLY A 14 -19.47 -10.49 -15.26
CA GLY A 14 -18.81 -9.59 -14.33
C GLY A 14 -18.26 -10.23 -13.05
N LEU A 15 -18.56 -11.49 -12.74
CA LEU A 15 -18.01 -12.22 -11.58
C LEU A 15 -16.89 -13.17 -12.01
N THR A 16 -15.66 -12.78 -11.73
CA THR A 16 -14.45 -13.49 -12.15
C THR A 16 -13.67 -14.01 -10.94
N PHE A 17 -13.48 -15.32 -10.89
CA PHE A 17 -12.54 -15.99 -9.99
C PHE A 17 -11.16 -16.05 -10.64
N PHE A 18 -10.11 -15.97 -9.82
CA PHE A 18 -8.75 -16.13 -10.29
C PHE A 18 -7.91 -16.86 -9.26
N SER A 19 -6.93 -17.62 -9.73
CA SER A 19 -5.82 -18.06 -8.89
C SER A 19 -4.53 -18.06 -9.69
N GLN A 20 -3.41 -17.86 -9.00
CA GLN A 20 -2.09 -17.86 -9.59
C GLN A 20 -1.04 -18.44 -8.65
N TYR A 21 -0.02 -19.03 -9.27
CA TYR A 21 1.23 -19.40 -8.65
C TYR A 21 2.36 -18.76 -9.45
N ALA A 22 3.25 -18.04 -8.77
CA ALA A 22 4.38 -17.38 -9.39
C ALA A 22 5.65 -17.58 -8.57
N THR A 23 6.79 -17.62 -9.26
CA THR A 23 8.12 -17.55 -8.65
C THR A 23 8.88 -16.32 -9.13
N GLY A 24 9.71 -15.77 -8.27
CA GLY A 24 10.54 -14.60 -8.54
C GLY A 24 11.94 -14.78 -7.98
N ALA A 25 12.88 -13.97 -8.48
CA ALA A 25 14.23 -13.88 -7.95
C ALA A 25 14.74 -12.44 -8.09
N ASP A 26 15.24 -11.88 -7.01
CA ASP A 26 15.91 -10.58 -6.96
C ASP A 26 17.42 -10.79 -6.73
N ILE A 27 18.22 -9.81 -7.13
CA ILE A 27 19.64 -9.77 -6.77
C ILE A 27 19.82 -9.72 -5.25
N ALA A 28 20.93 -10.28 -4.76
CA ALA A 28 21.22 -10.47 -3.34
C ALA A 28 20.98 -9.22 -2.48
N ALA A 29 21.55 -8.08 -2.83
CA ALA A 29 21.28 -6.83 -2.12
C ALA A 29 21.03 -5.68 -3.09
N ASN A 30 20.06 -4.83 -2.73
CA ASN A 30 19.79 -3.58 -3.46
C ASN A 30 20.97 -2.60 -3.40
N ASN A 31 21.91 -2.79 -2.45
CA ASN A 31 23.15 -2.04 -2.37
C ASN A 31 24.32 -2.99 -2.03
N ILE A 32 25.16 -3.28 -3.02
CA ILE A 32 26.33 -4.17 -2.88
C ILE A 32 27.36 -3.64 -1.87
N PHE A 33 27.41 -2.33 -1.63
CA PHE A 33 28.36 -1.70 -0.69
C PHE A 33 28.03 -1.99 0.79
N LEU A 34 26.86 -2.55 1.08
CA LEU A 34 26.46 -2.95 2.44
C LEU A 34 26.75 -4.43 2.74
N LEU A 35 27.27 -5.17 1.75
CA LEU A 35 27.61 -6.57 1.90
C LEU A 35 29.03 -6.73 2.47
N GLY A 36 29.17 -7.67 3.41
CA GLY A 36 30.48 -8.07 3.91
C GLY A 36 31.30 -8.82 2.85
N PRO A 37 32.64 -8.82 2.92
CA PRO A 37 33.51 -9.48 1.93
C PRO A 37 33.26 -10.99 1.76
N THR A 38 32.72 -11.64 2.79
CA THR A 38 32.46 -13.08 2.84
C THR A 38 30.98 -13.43 2.72
N GLN A 39 30.12 -12.45 2.51
CA GLN A 39 28.69 -12.66 2.47
C GLN A 39 28.30 -13.34 1.13
N PRO A 40 27.52 -14.44 1.17
CA PRO A 40 27.11 -15.08 -0.07
C PRO A 40 26.25 -14.11 -0.89
N LEU A 41 26.31 -14.23 -2.22
CA LEU A 41 25.53 -13.44 -3.17
C LEU A 41 24.34 -14.26 -3.69
N ASP A 42 23.68 -14.98 -2.78
CA ASP A 42 22.53 -15.78 -3.12
C ASP A 42 21.37 -14.88 -3.55
N LEU A 43 20.70 -15.25 -4.63
CA LEU A 43 19.51 -14.54 -5.07
C LEU A 43 18.43 -14.65 -3.99
N THR A 44 17.76 -13.54 -3.69
CA THR A 44 16.53 -13.57 -2.93
C THR A 44 15.46 -14.22 -3.82
N THR A 45 14.95 -15.39 -3.44
CA THR A 45 13.90 -16.07 -4.22
C THR A 45 12.54 -15.89 -3.57
N ALA A 46 11.49 -15.84 -4.39
CA ALA A 46 10.13 -15.68 -3.93
C ALA A 46 9.22 -16.74 -4.56
N ARG A 47 8.23 -17.21 -3.80
CA ARG A 47 7.09 -18.00 -4.26
C ARG A 47 5.82 -17.34 -3.76
N THR A 48 4.89 -17.11 -4.67
CA THR A 48 3.59 -16.51 -4.37
C THR A 48 2.49 -17.45 -4.82
N TYR A 49 1.56 -17.73 -3.92
CA TYR A 49 0.24 -18.23 -4.25
C TYR A 49 -0.78 -17.13 -3.95
N GLU A 50 -1.68 -16.87 -4.89
CA GLU A 50 -2.77 -15.91 -4.69
C GLU A 50 -4.04 -16.46 -5.33
N THR A 51 -5.16 -16.28 -4.65
CA THR A 51 -6.47 -16.60 -5.18
C THR A 51 -7.47 -15.52 -4.78
N GLY A 52 -8.49 -15.31 -5.60
CA GLY A 52 -9.46 -14.29 -5.32
C GLY A 52 -10.64 -14.29 -6.26
N VAL A 53 -11.48 -13.30 -6.05
CA VAL A 53 -12.71 -13.05 -6.80
C VAL A 53 -12.85 -11.56 -7.01
N LYS A 54 -13.36 -11.18 -8.18
CA LYS A 54 -13.70 -9.81 -8.55
C LYS A 54 -15.11 -9.82 -9.11
N HIS A 55 -15.91 -8.82 -8.73
CA HIS A 55 -17.25 -8.67 -9.28
C HIS A 55 -17.45 -7.23 -9.74
N LEU A 56 -17.79 -7.06 -11.01
CA LEU A 56 -18.25 -5.80 -11.59
C LEU A 56 -19.73 -5.97 -11.93
N PHE A 57 -20.59 -5.16 -11.31
CA PHE A 57 -22.04 -5.30 -11.44
C PHE A 57 -22.73 -3.93 -11.47
N TRP A 58 -24.05 -3.95 -11.67
CA TRP A 58 -24.89 -2.76 -11.73
C TRP A 58 -24.42 -1.78 -12.81
N ASP A 59 -24.28 -2.26 -14.06
CA ASP A 59 -23.83 -1.47 -15.21
C ASP A 59 -22.52 -0.71 -14.95
N ASN A 60 -21.54 -1.40 -14.35
CA ASN A 60 -20.23 -0.86 -13.96
C ASN A 60 -20.30 0.29 -12.93
N ARG A 61 -21.37 0.33 -12.13
CA ARG A 61 -21.51 1.30 -11.03
C ARG A 61 -21.00 0.74 -9.71
N ALA A 62 -20.86 -0.58 -9.57
CA ALA A 62 -20.33 -1.20 -8.37
C ALA A 62 -19.28 -2.26 -8.72
N GLU A 63 -18.17 -2.24 -7.98
CA GLU A 63 -17.12 -3.25 -8.06
C GLU A 63 -16.63 -3.64 -6.68
N TRP A 64 -16.25 -4.90 -6.52
CA TRP A 64 -15.48 -5.35 -5.36
C TRP A 64 -14.50 -6.45 -5.76
N SER A 65 -13.42 -6.56 -5.00
CA SER A 65 -12.47 -7.65 -5.12
C SER A 65 -12.05 -8.15 -3.75
N PHE A 66 -11.95 -9.47 -3.63
CA PHE A 66 -11.35 -10.13 -2.49
C PHE A 66 -10.19 -11.01 -2.97
N SER A 67 -9.07 -10.97 -2.28
CA SER A 67 -7.96 -11.90 -2.52
C SER A 67 -7.38 -12.41 -1.21
N ALA A 68 -6.79 -13.59 -1.29
CA ALA A 68 -5.99 -14.21 -0.25
C ALA A 68 -4.67 -14.64 -0.87
N TYR A 69 -3.57 -14.42 -0.16
CA TYR A 69 -2.24 -14.75 -0.65
C TYR A 69 -1.36 -15.38 0.42
N ASP A 70 -0.39 -16.17 -0.06
CA ASP A 70 0.72 -16.75 0.70
C ASP A 70 2.00 -16.49 -0.09
N ILE A 71 2.87 -15.67 0.47
CA ILE A 71 4.16 -15.30 -0.10
C ILE A 71 5.26 -15.83 0.80
N VAL A 72 6.21 -16.56 0.21
CA VAL A 72 7.42 -17.01 0.88
C VAL A 72 8.61 -16.44 0.12
N ARG A 73 9.45 -15.66 0.82
CA ARG A 73 10.74 -15.21 0.33
C ARG A 73 11.87 -15.92 1.07
N LYS A 74 12.95 -16.25 0.38
CA LYS A 74 14.16 -16.87 0.93
C LYS A 74 15.37 -16.02 0.62
N ASN A 75 16.40 -16.10 1.45
CA ASN A 75 17.64 -15.34 1.33
C ASN A 75 17.36 -13.82 1.27
N VAL A 76 16.50 -13.32 2.17
CA VAL A 76 16.13 -11.90 2.23
C VAL A 76 17.23 -11.16 2.99
N TYR A 77 17.80 -10.13 2.39
CA TYR A 77 18.83 -9.33 3.06
C TYR A 77 18.14 -8.25 3.89
N ALA A 78 18.24 -8.38 5.21
CA ALA A 78 17.66 -7.49 6.19
C ALA A 78 18.73 -6.52 6.73
N ALA A 79 18.35 -5.27 6.90
CA ALA A 79 19.19 -4.24 7.49
C ALA A 79 19.59 -4.64 8.92
N ALA A 80 20.90 -4.63 9.18
CA ALA A 80 21.50 -4.75 10.50
C ALA A 80 22.19 -3.42 10.86
N GLY A 81 22.18 -3.07 12.15
CA GLY A 81 22.79 -1.82 12.62
C GLY A 81 24.24 -1.64 12.13
N GLY A 82 24.65 -0.39 11.90
CA GLY A 82 26.00 -0.08 11.44
C GLY A 82 26.26 -0.29 9.95
N MET A 83 25.25 -0.09 9.10
CA MET A 83 25.33 -0.23 7.62
C MET A 83 25.71 -1.64 7.15
N GLN A 84 25.19 -2.67 7.82
CA GLN A 84 25.43 -4.07 7.46
C GLN A 84 24.14 -4.75 7.05
N LEU A 85 24.23 -5.82 6.26
CA LEU A 85 23.08 -6.66 5.94
C LEU A 85 23.24 -8.02 6.59
N ASN A 86 22.21 -8.48 7.28
CA ASN A 86 22.06 -9.88 7.64
C ASN A 86 21.24 -10.61 6.58
N ILE A 87 21.41 -11.92 6.47
CA ILE A 87 20.56 -12.75 5.63
C ILE A 87 19.47 -13.36 6.50
N ALA A 88 18.25 -12.85 6.38
CA ALA A 88 17.06 -13.53 6.84
C ALA A 88 16.78 -14.72 5.91
N GLY A 89 16.97 -15.94 6.43
CA GLY A 89 16.85 -17.18 5.67
C GLY A 89 15.49 -17.34 5.00
N ARG A 90 14.39 -17.04 5.72
CA ARG A 90 13.03 -17.11 5.17
C ARG A 90 12.07 -16.12 5.83
N GLN A 91 11.35 -15.38 4.99
CA GLN A 91 10.24 -14.50 5.38
C GLN A 91 8.93 -15.04 4.77
N GLU A 92 7.89 -15.09 5.58
CA GLU A 92 6.54 -15.50 5.17
C GLU A 92 5.58 -14.33 5.35
N SER A 93 4.71 -14.10 4.37
CA SER A 93 3.64 -13.12 4.44
C SER A 93 2.35 -13.76 3.94
N LYS A 94 1.37 -13.89 4.83
CA LYS A 94 0.04 -14.40 4.50
C LYS A 94 -0.97 -13.30 4.74
N GLY A 95 -1.89 -13.10 3.81
CA GLY A 95 -2.82 -11.99 3.96
C GLY A 95 -4.07 -12.14 3.13
N VAL A 96 -5.00 -11.25 3.43
CA VAL A 96 -6.24 -11.06 2.70
C VAL A 96 -6.44 -9.58 2.41
N GLU A 97 -7.01 -9.29 1.25
CA GLU A 97 -7.32 -7.94 0.82
C GLU A 97 -8.76 -7.89 0.31
N LEU A 98 -9.48 -6.87 0.74
CA LEU A 98 -10.81 -6.54 0.26
C LEU A 98 -10.80 -5.10 -0.24
N ALA A 99 -11.29 -4.88 -1.45
CA ALA A 99 -11.52 -3.55 -1.99
C ALA A 99 -12.93 -3.48 -2.59
N ALA A 100 -13.55 -2.32 -2.48
CA ALA A 100 -14.86 -2.05 -3.07
C ALA A 100 -14.98 -0.59 -3.48
N ALA A 101 -15.72 -0.35 -4.56
CA ALA A 101 -16.12 0.98 -5.00
C ALA A 101 -17.54 0.94 -5.56
N VAL A 102 -18.33 1.97 -5.28
CA VAL A 102 -19.71 2.05 -5.73
C VAL A 102 -20.11 3.49 -6.03
N ARG A 103 -20.95 3.65 -7.06
CA ARG A 103 -21.66 4.88 -7.41
C ARG A 103 -23.16 4.64 -7.28
N PRO A 104 -23.74 4.76 -6.07
CA PRO A 104 -25.15 4.44 -5.86
C PRO A 104 -26.09 5.32 -6.69
N ILE A 105 -25.74 6.60 -6.78
CA ILE A 105 -26.36 7.64 -7.59
C ILE A 105 -25.24 8.42 -8.30
N ASP A 106 -25.55 9.09 -9.40
CA ASP A 106 -24.52 9.74 -10.22
C ASP A 106 -23.67 10.80 -9.49
N PRO A 107 -24.22 11.57 -8.53
CA PRO A 107 -23.41 12.48 -7.71
C PRO A 107 -22.47 11.78 -6.73
N LEU A 108 -22.82 10.60 -6.21
CA LEU A 108 -22.17 10.00 -5.04
C LEU A 108 -21.22 8.87 -5.45
N ARG A 109 -19.95 8.99 -5.06
CA ARG A 109 -18.96 7.92 -5.15
C ARG A 109 -18.51 7.52 -3.75
N LEU A 110 -18.51 6.22 -3.48
CA LEU A 110 -17.97 5.63 -2.26
C LEU A 110 -16.90 4.61 -2.66
N TRP A 111 -15.86 4.49 -1.86
CA TRP A 111 -14.83 3.46 -2.05
C TRP A 111 -14.15 3.13 -0.74
N GLY A 112 -13.56 1.95 -0.67
CA GLY A 112 -12.74 1.54 0.45
C GLY A 112 -11.94 0.29 0.16
N ASN A 113 -10.89 0.09 0.95
CA ASN A 113 -10.12 -1.14 0.99
C ASN A 113 -9.59 -1.41 2.39
N ILE A 114 -9.35 -2.68 2.66
CA ILE A 114 -8.74 -3.17 3.89
C ILE A 114 -7.83 -4.35 3.54
N ALA A 115 -6.62 -4.32 4.10
CA ALA A 115 -5.64 -5.37 3.99
C ALA A 115 -5.31 -5.86 5.40
N TYR A 116 -5.32 -7.18 5.58
CA TYR A 116 -4.77 -7.83 6.75
C TYR A 116 -3.60 -8.71 6.35
N VAL A 117 -2.48 -8.61 7.06
CA VAL A 117 -1.29 -9.42 6.80
C VAL A 117 -0.70 -9.94 8.11
N ASP A 118 -0.36 -11.22 8.11
CA ASP A 118 0.53 -11.84 9.08
C ASP A 118 1.88 -12.10 8.40
N ALA A 119 2.85 -11.24 8.69
CA ALA A 119 4.20 -11.34 8.18
C ALA A 119 5.15 -11.73 9.32
N ARG A 120 6.04 -12.69 9.06
CA ARG A 120 7.02 -13.17 10.04
C ARG A 120 8.31 -13.62 9.38
N TYR A 121 9.40 -13.54 10.13
CA TYR A 121 10.59 -14.32 9.81
C TYR A 121 10.38 -15.76 10.24
N ALA A 122 10.38 -16.69 9.30
CA ALA A 122 10.29 -18.11 9.59
C ALA A 122 11.67 -18.72 9.91
N ASP A 123 12.73 -18.12 9.38
CA ASP A 123 14.13 -18.42 9.67
C ASP A 123 14.92 -17.12 9.54
N TYR A 124 15.41 -16.60 10.66
CA TYR A 124 16.35 -15.50 10.69
C TYR A 124 17.31 -15.67 11.86
N ASN A 125 18.37 -16.43 11.61
CA ASN A 125 19.44 -16.70 12.57
C ASN A 125 20.72 -15.93 12.21
N PHE A 126 21.43 -15.43 13.20
CA PHE A 126 22.70 -14.73 13.04
C PHE A 126 23.64 -15.00 14.23
N VAL A 127 24.91 -14.59 14.13
CA VAL A 127 25.87 -14.79 15.23
C VAL A 127 25.39 -14.01 16.45
N GLY A 128 25.06 -14.72 17.53
CA GLY A 128 24.62 -14.10 18.80
C GLY A 128 23.10 -13.96 18.97
N GLY A 129 22.27 -14.45 18.04
CA GLY A 129 20.82 -14.41 18.23
C GLY A 129 19.98 -14.92 17.07
N SER A 130 18.66 -14.75 17.22
CA SER A 130 17.66 -15.08 16.21
C SER A 130 16.50 -14.11 16.30
N PHE A 131 15.97 -13.70 15.15
CA PHE A 131 14.69 -12.98 15.04
C PHE A 131 13.60 -13.86 14.42
N SER A 132 13.81 -15.18 14.40
CA SER A 132 12.78 -16.13 13.95
C SER A 132 11.52 -16.01 14.81
N GLY A 133 10.36 -15.91 14.17
CA GLY A 133 9.07 -15.66 14.82
C GLY A 133 8.68 -14.17 14.87
N ASN A 134 9.64 -13.25 14.75
CA ASN A 134 9.36 -11.82 14.80
C ASN A 134 8.71 -11.33 13.49
N THR A 135 7.95 -10.25 13.61
CA THR A 135 7.33 -9.53 12.49
C THR A 135 8.35 -8.58 11.86
N PRO A 136 8.52 -8.57 10.53
CA PRO A 136 9.40 -7.60 9.87
C PRO A 136 9.03 -6.14 10.21
N PRO A 137 10.02 -5.24 10.33
CA PRO A 137 9.78 -3.85 10.66
C PRO A 137 8.95 -3.16 9.58
N ASN A 138 8.24 -2.10 9.97
CA ASN A 138 7.38 -1.31 9.10
C ASN A 138 6.23 -2.09 8.41
N VAL A 139 5.92 -3.32 8.85
CA VAL A 139 4.77 -4.10 8.36
C VAL A 139 3.60 -4.00 9.35
N PRO A 140 2.63 -3.11 9.15
CA PRO A 140 1.40 -3.09 9.94
C PRO A 140 0.53 -4.30 9.60
N ARG A 141 -0.05 -4.96 10.61
CA ARG A 141 -0.97 -6.08 10.38
C ARG A 141 -2.26 -5.68 9.67
N ILE A 142 -2.66 -4.42 9.80
CA ILE A 142 -3.87 -3.87 9.19
C ILE A 142 -3.61 -2.52 8.55
N VAL A 143 -4.08 -2.36 7.32
CA VAL A 143 -4.18 -1.07 6.63
C VAL A 143 -5.57 -0.94 6.07
N ALA A 144 -6.24 0.17 6.32
CA ALA A 144 -7.56 0.45 5.78
C ALA A 144 -7.62 1.85 5.19
N ASN A 145 -8.28 1.99 4.05
CA ASN A 145 -8.53 3.28 3.40
C ASN A 145 -10.01 3.34 3.02
N ALA A 146 -10.63 4.50 3.14
CA ALA A 146 -12.00 4.72 2.70
C ALA A 146 -12.19 6.16 2.25
N GLY A 147 -13.13 6.38 1.34
CA GLY A 147 -13.46 7.73 0.92
C GLY A 147 -14.84 7.84 0.30
N ALA A 148 -15.31 9.08 0.28
CA ALA A 148 -16.56 9.46 -0.32
C ALA A 148 -16.36 10.77 -1.09
N SER A 149 -17.02 10.91 -2.24
CA SER A 149 -17.14 12.19 -2.92
C SER A 149 -18.54 12.42 -3.46
N TRP A 150 -18.91 13.70 -3.52
CA TRP A 150 -20.16 14.18 -4.06
C TRP A 150 -19.89 15.19 -5.17
N ARG A 151 -20.45 14.93 -6.36
CA ARG A 151 -20.34 15.79 -7.54
C ARG A 151 -21.61 16.58 -7.75
N PHE A 152 -21.49 17.90 -7.76
CA PHE A 152 -22.54 18.85 -8.11
C PHE A 152 -22.47 19.15 -9.61
N PHE A 153 -23.56 18.87 -10.32
CA PHE A 153 -23.69 19.12 -11.76
C PHE A 153 -24.22 20.55 -12.01
N THR A 154 -23.36 21.54 -11.76
CA THR A 154 -23.62 22.95 -12.05
C THR A 154 -22.93 23.36 -13.37
N PRO A 155 -23.10 24.60 -13.87
CA PRO A 155 -22.32 25.08 -15.03
C PRO A 155 -20.80 24.99 -14.84
N TRP A 156 -20.33 25.05 -13.60
CA TRP A 156 -18.94 24.81 -13.20
C TRP A 156 -18.90 23.61 -12.24
N PRO A 157 -18.89 22.36 -12.77
CA PRO A 157 -19.04 21.18 -11.94
C PRO A 157 -18.06 21.17 -10.76
N VAL A 158 -18.60 20.92 -9.57
CA VAL A 158 -17.82 20.88 -8.32
C VAL A 158 -17.85 19.47 -7.78
N GLU A 159 -16.73 18.96 -7.31
CA GLU A 159 -16.69 17.72 -6.55
C GLU A 159 -16.06 17.98 -5.18
N LEU A 160 -16.75 17.59 -4.12
CA LEU A 160 -16.25 17.61 -2.75
C LEU A 160 -15.99 16.18 -2.30
N GLY A 161 -14.88 15.93 -1.63
CA GLY A 161 -14.58 14.61 -1.12
C GLY A 161 -13.77 14.57 0.16
N ILE A 162 -13.84 13.43 0.82
CA ILE A 162 -13.09 13.06 2.01
C ILE A 162 -12.48 11.68 1.81
N ALA A 163 -11.25 11.50 2.25
CA ALA A 163 -10.56 10.22 2.24
C ALA A 163 -9.84 10.02 3.58
N GLY A 164 -10.08 8.89 4.23
CA GLY A 164 -9.42 8.46 5.46
C GLY A 164 -8.46 7.31 5.21
N ARG A 165 -7.37 7.28 5.98
CA ARG A 165 -6.41 6.18 6.03
C ARG A 165 -6.11 5.81 7.47
N HIS A 166 -6.23 4.53 7.77
CA HIS A 166 -5.78 3.91 9.01
C HIS A 166 -4.60 2.98 8.73
N VAL A 167 -3.57 3.07 9.57
CA VAL A 167 -2.41 2.17 9.58
C VAL A 167 -2.25 1.65 11.00
N GLY A 168 -2.25 0.33 11.14
CA GLY A 168 -2.04 -0.34 12.42
C GLY A 168 -0.68 -0.03 13.03
N ASP A 169 -0.50 -0.45 14.28
CA ASP A 169 0.80 -0.45 14.91
C ASP A 169 1.75 -1.39 14.17
N ARG A 170 3.04 -1.09 14.26
CA ARG A 170 4.09 -1.86 13.59
C ARG A 170 5.42 -1.67 14.29
N TYR A 171 6.29 -2.66 14.18
CA TYR A 171 7.60 -2.60 14.80
C TYR A 171 8.57 -1.72 14.03
N ASN A 172 9.47 -1.09 14.77
CA ASN A 172 10.55 -0.28 14.19
C ASN A 172 11.71 -1.15 13.67
N THR A 173 11.96 -2.28 14.33
CA THR A 173 13.12 -3.16 14.08
C THR A 173 12.75 -4.63 14.07
N ASP A 174 13.64 -5.46 13.52
CA ASP A 174 13.51 -6.93 13.52
C ASP A 174 13.42 -7.53 14.94
N ALA A 175 13.98 -6.84 15.94
CA ALA A 175 13.92 -7.27 17.34
C ALA A 175 12.53 -7.12 17.98
N ASN A 176 11.63 -6.35 17.35
CA ASN A 176 10.25 -6.12 17.82
C ASN A 176 10.14 -5.51 19.23
N VAL A 177 11.18 -4.78 19.67
CA VAL A 177 11.23 -4.14 21.00
C VAL A 177 10.60 -2.74 21.03
N VAL A 178 10.58 -2.04 19.90
CA VAL A 178 9.97 -0.71 19.76
C VAL A 178 8.80 -0.80 18.79
N THR A 179 7.64 -0.33 19.23
CA THR A 179 6.40 -0.32 18.44
C THR A 179 6.04 1.13 18.08
N MET A 180 5.91 1.41 16.79
CA MET A 180 5.30 2.64 16.30
C MET A 180 3.78 2.51 16.42
N LYS A 181 3.15 3.47 17.11
CA LYS A 181 1.71 3.48 17.35
C LYS A 181 0.91 3.57 16.05
N ALA A 182 -0.24 2.92 16.03
CA ALA A 182 -1.24 3.05 14.98
C ALA A 182 -1.65 4.52 14.78
N TYR A 183 -2.01 4.87 13.56
CA TYR A 183 -2.51 6.21 13.25
C TYR A 183 -3.67 6.18 12.25
N THR A 184 -4.47 7.24 12.31
CA THR A 184 -5.56 7.50 11.38
C THR A 184 -5.46 8.95 10.98
N VAL A 185 -5.44 9.22 9.69
CA VAL A 185 -5.44 10.57 9.11
C VAL A 185 -6.55 10.67 8.09
N ALA A 186 -7.04 11.87 7.86
CA ALA A 186 -8.05 12.14 6.84
C ALA A 186 -7.69 13.39 6.05
N ASP A 187 -7.99 13.35 4.77
CA ASP A 187 -7.80 14.42 3.80
C ASP A 187 -9.18 14.83 3.27
N VAL A 188 -9.37 16.12 3.05
CA VAL A 188 -10.54 16.65 2.34
C VAL A 188 -10.08 17.39 1.10
N TYR A 189 -10.89 17.36 0.05
CA TYR A 189 -10.59 18.03 -1.19
C TYR A 189 -11.84 18.59 -1.87
N ALA A 190 -11.62 19.61 -2.68
CA ALA A 190 -12.59 20.17 -3.60
C ALA A 190 -11.94 20.34 -4.98
N PHE A 191 -12.66 19.98 -6.04
CA PHE A 191 -12.28 20.29 -7.41
C PHE A 191 -13.37 21.13 -8.07
N VAL A 192 -12.96 22.08 -8.90
CA VAL A 192 -13.86 22.85 -9.76
C VAL A 192 -13.41 22.68 -11.20
N ASP A 193 -14.30 22.17 -12.04
CA ASP A 193 -14.09 22.04 -13.47
C ASP A 193 -14.63 23.28 -14.18
N ILE A 194 -13.73 24.13 -14.65
CA ILE A 194 -14.06 25.34 -15.41
C ILE A 194 -14.09 24.98 -16.90
N PRO A 195 -15.23 25.15 -17.58
CA PRO A 195 -15.38 24.79 -18.99
C PRO A 195 -14.65 25.76 -19.92
N LYS A 196 -14.36 25.29 -21.13
CA LYS A 196 -13.79 26.08 -22.24
C LYS A 196 -14.51 27.40 -22.51
N THR A 197 -15.80 27.49 -22.22
CA THR A 197 -16.60 28.72 -22.40
C THR A 197 -16.11 29.89 -21.55
N VAL A 198 -15.33 29.64 -20.50
CA VAL A 198 -14.67 30.67 -19.69
C VAL A 198 -13.26 30.96 -20.20
N PHE A 199 -12.53 29.93 -20.61
CA PHE A 199 -11.15 30.04 -21.11
C PHE A 199 -11.03 29.40 -22.50
N ASN A 200 -11.22 30.19 -23.55
CA ASN A 200 -11.26 29.70 -24.93
C ASN A 200 -9.95 29.02 -25.41
N ALA A 201 -8.82 29.31 -24.75
CA ALA A 201 -7.50 28.79 -25.11
C ALA A 201 -7.26 27.33 -24.67
N VAL A 202 -8.10 26.77 -23.79
CA VAL A 202 -7.94 25.42 -23.22
C VAL A 202 -9.28 24.69 -23.20
N ASP A 203 -9.26 23.37 -23.35
CA ASP A 203 -10.48 22.55 -23.35
C ASP A 203 -11.13 22.47 -21.97
N GLN A 204 -10.33 22.49 -20.90
CA GLN A 204 -10.81 22.51 -19.53
C GLN A 204 -9.72 23.03 -18.57
N VAL A 205 -10.12 23.80 -17.56
CA VAL A 205 -9.27 24.09 -16.40
C VAL A 205 -9.85 23.38 -15.18
N ARG A 206 -9.03 22.63 -14.46
CA ARG A 206 -9.40 22.05 -13.15
C ARG A 206 -8.64 22.75 -12.05
N LEU A 207 -9.38 23.42 -11.17
CA LEU A 207 -8.84 23.94 -9.91
C LEU A 207 -9.02 22.89 -8.81
N THR A 208 -7.99 22.68 -8.01
CA THR A 208 -8.01 21.74 -6.88
C THR A 208 -7.62 22.48 -5.62
N PHE A 209 -8.40 22.29 -4.56
CA PHE A 209 -8.03 22.62 -3.20
C PHE A 209 -8.02 21.33 -2.37
N ARG A 210 -6.96 21.10 -1.59
CA ARG A 210 -6.87 19.96 -0.69
C ARG A 210 -6.32 20.38 0.67
N VAL A 211 -6.90 19.82 1.72
CA VAL A 211 -6.34 19.86 3.08
C VAL A 211 -5.99 18.44 3.47
N ARG A 212 -4.69 18.19 3.65
CA ARG A 212 -4.17 16.88 4.08
C ARG A 212 -4.02 16.86 5.58
N ASN A 213 -4.24 15.69 6.19
CA ASN A 213 -4.19 15.53 7.65
C ASN A 213 -5.03 16.60 8.37
N ILE A 214 -6.33 16.65 8.06
CA ILE A 214 -7.25 17.71 8.50
C ILE A 214 -7.31 17.87 10.03
N THR A 215 -7.03 16.80 10.78
CA THR A 215 -6.99 16.80 12.25
C THR A 215 -5.64 17.25 12.82
N ASP A 216 -4.65 17.54 11.99
CA ASP A 216 -3.26 17.83 12.37
C ASP A 216 -2.66 16.79 13.32
N LYS A 217 -2.92 15.50 13.03
CA LYS A 217 -2.38 14.42 13.83
C LYS A 217 -0.86 14.40 13.67
N ARG A 218 -0.13 14.25 14.77
CA ARG A 218 1.30 13.88 14.76
C ARG A 218 1.42 12.36 14.77
N TYR A 219 2.15 11.81 13.82
CA TYR A 219 2.27 10.37 13.64
C TYR A 219 3.61 10.00 12.99
N ALA A 220 4.11 8.80 13.28
CA ALA A 220 5.28 8.23 12.64
C ALA A 220 4.87 7.45 11.40
N ILE A 221 5.46 7.74 10.25
CA ILE A 221 5.18 7.04 8.98
C ILE A 221 6.15 5.91 8.69
N TRP A 222 7.35 6.00 9.24
CA TRP A 222 8.41 5.04 8.99
C TRP A 222 9.47 5.15 10.08
N GLY A 223 10.23 4.09 10.30
CA GLY A 223 11.48 4.19 11.03
C GLY A 223 12.53 3.29 10.41
N ASP A 224 13.78 3.69 10.56
CA ASP A 224 14.92 3.06 9.88
C ASP A 224 15.46 1.91 10.74
N PRO A 225 15.45 0.66 10.25
CA PRO A 225 16.09 -0.43 10.97
C PRO A 225 17.60 -0.22 11.19
N PHE A 226 18.29 0.61 10.39
CA PHE A 226 19.68 0.99 10.61
C PHE A 226 19.88 2.02 11.74
N TYR A 227 18.84 2.82 12.03
CA TYR A 227 18.83 3.87 13.07
C TYR A 227 17.63 3.68 13.99
N PRO A 228 17.67 2.67 14.89
CA PRO A 228 16.50 2.19 15.62
C PRO A 228 15.91 3.18 16.63
N ASP A 229 16.64 4.26 16.92
CA ASP A 229 16.27 5.40 17.76
C ASP A 229 15.59 6.53 16.97
N GLN A 230 15.51 6.42 15.65
CA GLN A 230 14.96 7.46 14.76
C GLN A 230 13.65 7.02 14.11
N ILE A 231 12.75 7.99 13.95
CA ILE A 231 11.49 7.82 13.23
C ILE A 231 11.25 9.02 12.31
N LEU A 232 10.66 8.75 11.16
CA LEU A 232 10.19 9.77 10.24
C LEU A 232 8.74 10.11 10.58
N LEU A 233 8.49 11.38 10.85
CA LEU A 233 7.14 11.89 11.07
C LEU A 233 6.42 12.12 9.74
N GLY A 234 5.12 11.84 9.75
CA GLY A 234 4.24 12.19 8.66
C GLY A 234 4.05 13.70 8.56
N ALA A 235 3.69 14.16 7.36
CA ALA A 235 3.44 15.58 7.13
C ALA A 235 2.36 16.12 8.08
N PRO A 236 2.56 17.32 8.65
CA PRO A 236 1.51 18.02 9.40
C PRO A 236 0.36 18.42 8.47
N ARG A 237 -0.65 19.08 9.01
CA ARG A 237 -1.72 19.64 8.19
C ARG A 237 -1.15 20.51 7.07
N THR A 238 -1.49 20.19 5.84
CA THR A 238 -0.96 20.85 4.65
C THR A 238 -2.09 21.29 3.74
N TYR A 239 -1.99 22.52 3.22
CA TYR A 239 -2.92 23.10 2.27
C TYR A 239 -2.29 23.09 0.88
N GLU A 240 -2.98 22.50 -0.09
CA GLU A 240 -2.53 22.42 -1.48
C GLU A 240 -3.54 23.11 -2.38
N ILE A 241 -3.05 23.96 -3.28
CA ILE A 241 -3.83 24.52 -4.39
C ILE A 241 -3.11 24.14 -5.69
N SER A 242 -3.84 23.65 -6.67
CA SER A 242 -3.29 23.38 -8.00
C SER A 242 -4.27 23.72 -9.11
N ALA A 243 -3.73 24.03 -10.28
CA ALA A 243 -4.47 24.23 -11.52
C ALA A 243 -3.93 23.27 -12.58
N ALA A 244 -4.80 22.51 -13.22
CA ALA A 244 -4.47 21.64 -14.34
C ALA A 244 -5.19 22.13 -15.61
N PHE A 245 -4.47 22.15 -16.72
CA PHE A 245 -4.98 22.61 -18.01
C PHE A 245 -5.00 21.44 -18.98
N LYS A 246 -6.17 21.21 -19.60
CA LYS A 246 -6.33 20.26 -20.69
C LYS A 246 -6.38 21.03 -22.00
N TRP A 247 -5.54 20.62 -22.96
CA TRP A 247 -5.44 21.20 -24.30
C TRP A 247 -6.08 20.27 -25.32
#